data_AF-A0A2L2N4Y2-F1
#
_entry.id   AF-A0A2L2N4Y2-F1
#
_cell.length_a   1.000
_cell.length_b   1.000
_cell.length_c   1.000
_cell.angle_alpha   90.00
_cell.angle_beta   90.00
_cell.angle_gamma   90.00
#
_symmetry.space_group_name_H-M   'P 1'
#
loop_
_entity.id
_entity.type
_entity.pdbx_description
1 polymer ?
#
loop_
_entity_poly.entity_id
_entity_poly.type
_entity_poly.pdbx_seq_one_letter_code
_entity_poly.pdbx_strand_id
1 'polypeptide(L)' 'MPSKYQSHYPENWSNIALEVKQSVGWRCSKCRFQCIRPGDDTKKLTCSLRIEQMQPYTEETVELDKQ' A
#
# COMPACT_ATOMS: atom_id res chain seq x y z
N MET A 1 4.57 -13.56 -19.43
CA MET A 1 6.04 -13.68 -19.52
C MET A 1 6.65 -13.04 -18.27
N PRO A 2 7.54 -13.71 -17.53
CA PRO A 2 8.22 -13.09 -16.40
C PRO A 2 9.06 -11.91 -16.88
N SER A 3 9.08 -10.84 -16.09
CA SER A 3 9.82 -9.62 -16.38
C SER A 3 11.33 -9.89 -16.43
N LYS A 4 12.07 -9.17 -17.29
CA LYS A 4 13.54 -9.21 -17.38
C LYS A 4 14.25 -9.07 -16.02
N TYR A 5 13.59 -8.43 -15.05
CA TYR A 5 14.13 -8.13 -13.72
C TYR A 5 13.83 -9.19 -12.65
N GLN A 6 13.19 -10.31 -13.02
CA GLN A 6 12.87 -11.36 -12.04
C GLN A 6 14.14 -11.96 -11.41
N SER A 7 15.24 -12.07 -12.16
CA SER A 7 16.52 -12.62 -11.68
C SER A 7 17.23 -11.76 -10.64
N HIS A 8 16.83 -10.50 -10.45
CA HIS A 8 17.41 -9.61 -9.44
C HIS A 8 16.84 -9.88 -8.04
N TYR A 9 15.73 -10.62 -7.98
CA TYR A 9 15.02 -10.90 -6.75
C TYR A 9 14.96 -12.42 -6.54
N PRO A 10 14.89 -12.88 -5.28
CA PRO A 10 14.72 -14.31 -5.00
C PRO A 10 13.36 -14.79 -5.52
N GLU A 11 13.22 -16.11 -5.71
CA GLU A 11 11.99 -16.72 -6.25
C GLU A 11 10.75 -16.40 -5.39
N ASN A 12 10.93 -16.25 -4.08
CA ASN A 12 9.89 -15.92 -3.12
C ASN A 12 9.64 -14.40 -2.96
N TRP A 13 10.17 -13.55 -3.85
CA TRP A 13 10.00 -12.09 -3.78
C TRP A 13 8.55 -11.65 -3.62
N SER A 14 7.63 -12.31 -4.33
CA SER A 14 6.19 -12.02 -4.23
C SER A 14 5.67 -12.20 -2.80
N ASN A 15 6.14 -13.21 -2.08
CA ASN A 15 5.75 -13.48 -0.69
C ASN A 15 6.35 -12.44 0.26
N ILE A 16 7.64 -12.13 0.11
CA ILE A 16 8.32 -11.09 0.90
C ILE A 16 7.61 -9.74 0.73
N ALA A 17 7.34 -9.34 -0.52
CA ALA A 17 6.67 -8.09 -0.81
C ALA A 17 5.23 -8.06 -0.27
N LEU A 18 4.54 -9.19 -0.26
CA LEU A 18 3.20 -9.31 0.31
C LEU A 18 3.22 -9.13 1.83
N GLU A 19 4.11 -9.83 2.52
CA GLU A 19 4.26 -9.77 3.98
C GLU A 19 4.59 -8.35 4.45
N VAL A 20 5.55 -7.69 3.79
CA VAL A 20 5.91 -6.29 4.09
C VAL A 20 4.73 -5.34 3.90
N LYS A 21 3.94 -5.52 2.83
CA LYS A 21 2.77 -4.65 2.59
C LYS A 21 1.66 -4.91 3.60
N GLN A 22 1.45 -6.16 4.02
CA GLN A 22 0.47 -6.50 5.04
C GLN A 22 0.85 -5.93 6.41
N SER A 23 2.13 -6.01 6.79
CA SER A 23 2.59 -5.52 8.11
C SER A 23 2.41 -4.00 8.29
N VAL A 24 2.47 -3.24 7.19
CA VAL A 24 2.21 -1.79 7.19
C VAL A 24 0.76 -1.43 6.81
N GLY A 25 -0.15 -2.41 6.84
CA GLY A 25 -1.57 -2.19 6.58
C GLY A 25 -1.88 -1.69 5.16
N TRP A 26 -1.00 -1.98 4.19
CA TRP A 26 -1.05 -1.48 2.82
C TRP A 26 -1.01 0.07 2.72
N ARG A 27 -0.34 0.73 3.67
CA ARG A 27 -0.11 2.17 3.62
C ARG A 27 1.36 2.48 3.42
N CYS A 28 1.67 3.39 2.50
CA CYS A 28 3.05 3.80 2.27
C CYS A 28 3.61 4.49 3.52
N SER A 29 4.78 4.08 4.00
CA SER A 29 5.42 4.71 5.16
C SER A 29 5.80 6.17 4.93
N LYS A 30 6.13 6.54 3.68
CA LYS A 30 6.56 7.89 3.29
C LYS A 30 5.40 8.86 3.09
N CYS A 31 4.41 8.49 2.28
CA CYS A 31 3.30 9.37 1.88
C CYS A 31 1.95 9.00 2.48
N ARG A 32 1.87 7.90 3.24
CA ARG A 32 0.65 7.38 3.90
C ARG A 32 -0.51 7.00 2.98
N PHE A 33 -0.37 7.13 1.66
CA PHE A 33 -1.37 6.68 0.70
C PHE A 33 -1.63 5.18 0.79
N GLN A 34 -2.89 4.82 0.58
CA GLN A 34 -3.34 3.44 0.46
C GLN A 34 -2.80 2.83 -0.84
N CYS A 35 -1.96 1.81 -0.70
CA CYS A 35 -1.53 0.96 -1.80
C CYS A 35 -2.65 -0.01 -2.22
N ILE A 36 -2.65 -0.40 -3.49
CA ILE A 36 -3.63 -1.34 -4.06
C ILE A 36 -3.44 -2.73 -3.46
N ARG A 37 -4.50 -3.32 -2.91
CA ARG A 37 -4.49 -4.69 -2.40
C ARG A 37 -4.72 -5.70 -3.54
N PRO A 38 -4.26 -6.95 -3.39
CA PRO A 38 -4.56 -7.99 -4.35
C PRO A 38 -6.07 -8.23 -4.35
N GLY A 39 -6.69 -8.13 -5.52
CA GLY A 39 -8.15 -8.27 -5.68
C GLY A 39 -8.94 -6.96 -5.70
N ASP A 40 -8.31 -5.81 -5.41
CA ASP A 40 -8.98 -4.52 -5.56
C ASP A 40 -9.31 -4.25 -7.04
N ASP A 41 -10.50 -3.72 -7.32
CA ASP A 41 -10.86 -3.28 -8.66
C ASP A 41 -10.13 -1.98 -9.02
N THR A 42 -9.04 -2.11 -9.76
CA THR A 42 -8.22 -0.97 -10.19
C THR A 42 -8.68 -0.33 -11.48
N LYS A 43 -9.75 -0.82 -12.13
CA LYS A 43 -10.17 -0.34 -13.46
C LYS A 43 -10.47 1.16 -13.49
N LYS A 44 -10.90 1.72 -12.36
CA LYS A 44 -11.21 3.15 -12.18
C LYS A 44 -10.13 3.91 -11.41
N LEU A 45 -9.08 3.26 -10.90
CA LEU A 45 -8.01 3.92 -10.16
C LEU A 45 -7.01 4.57 -11.14
N THR A 46 -7.21 5.85 -11.41
CA THR A 46 -6.19 6.70 -12.04
C THR A 46 -5.14 7.12 -11.00
N CYS A 47 -3.94 7.50 -11.45
CA CYS A 47 -2.86 7.95 -10.56
C CYS A 47 -3.29 9.14 -9.68
N SER A 48 -4.10 10.05 -10.24
CA SER A 48 -4.69 11.19 -9.52
C SER A 48 -5.72 10.78 -8.48
N LEU A 49 -6.57 9.79 -8.76
CA LEU A 49 -7.61 9.32 -7.82
C LEU A 49 -7.02 8.65 -6.56
N ARG A 50 -5.80 8.10 -6.64
CA ARG A 50 -5.08 7.54 -5.48
C ARG A 50 -4.67 8.59 -4.44
N ILE A 51 -4.62 9.86 -4.84
CA ILE A 51 -4.29 10.98 -3.95
C ILE A 51 -5.56 11.54 -3.29
N GLU A 52 -6.70 11.50 -4.00
CA GLU A 52 -7.95 12.17 -3.61
C GLU A 52 -8.71 11.49 -2.46
N GLN A 53 -8.49 10.18 -2.23
CA GLN A 53 -9.13 9.47 -1.11
C GLN A 53 -8.53 9.76 0.27
N MET A 54 -7.64 10.76 0.41
CA MET A 54 -7.27 11.26 1.73
C MET A 54 -8.46 12.01 2.35
N GLN A 55 -9.18 11.35 3.26
CA GLN A 55 -9.94 12.09 4.26
C GLN A 55 -8.96 12.98 5.05
N PRO A 56 -9.31 14.24 5.33
CA PRO A 56 -8.48 15.10 6.16
C PRO A 56 -8.26 14.44 7.52
N TYR A 57 -7.01 14.39 7.96
CA TYR A 57 -6.65 14.08 9.34
C TYR A 57 -7.38 15.08 10.24
N THR A 58 -8.36 14.60 11.01
CA THR A 58 -8.94 15.36 12.11
C THR A 58 -8.22 14.96 13.41
N GLU A 59 -7.99 15.95 14.27
CA GLU A 59 -7.25 15.86 15.53
C GLU A 59 -7.83 14.83 16.53
N GLU A 60 -9.05 14.32 16.28
CA GLU A 60 -9.77 13.36 17.13
C GLU A 60 -9.08 11.98 17.25
N THR A 61 -8.19 11.62 16.32
CA THR A 61 -7.51 10.30 16.33
C THR A 61 -6.27 10.23 17.22
N VAL A 62 -5.81 11.34 17.81
CA VAL A 62 -4.56 11.36 18.59
C VAL A 62 -4.75 10.85 20.03
N GLU A 63 -5.97 10.84 20.57
CA GLU A 63 -6.24 10.48 21.98
C GLU A 63 -6.42 8.98 22.25
N LEU A 64 -6.61 8.13 21.24
CA LEU A 64 -6.85 6.68 21.43
C LEU A 64 -5.59 5.80 21.40
N ASP A 65 -4.43 6.35 21.01
CA ASP A 65 -3.15 5.61 20.94
C ASP A 65 -2.28 5.76 22.21
N LYS A 66 -2.81 6.31 23.31
CA LYS A 66 -2.07 6.57 24.56
C LYS A 66 -2.54 5.79 25.80
N GLN A 67 -3.36 4.76 25.67
CA GLN A 67 -3.78 3.95 26.82
C GLN A 67 -2.97 2.66 26.99
#